data_AF-A0A1C6AN29-F1
#
_entry.id   AF-A0A1C6AN29-F1
#
_cell.length_a   1.000
_cell.length_b   1.000
_cell.length_c   1.000
_cell.angle_alpha   90.00
_cell.angle_beta   90.00
_cell.angle_gamma   90.00
#
_symmetry.space_group_name_H-M   'P 1'
#
loop_
_entity.id
_entity.type
_entity.pdbx_description
1 polymer ?
#
loop_
_entity_poly.entity_id
_entity_poly.type
_entity_poly.pdbx_seq_one_letter_code
_entity_poly.pdbx_strand_id
1 'polypeptide(L)'
;MIAIGLDIGTTTISGVVMDGAQVLASRTIPNDAFLPAAKPWERIQDPRKILDRALSLVKGLQTAYPDAACLGVTGQMHGIVYLDRFGEPCSPLCTWQDGRGSLSAGGGETYASQLSRLTGYPMSTGFGLCTHYYNLKNGLVPEEAAVFCTIHDYVAMHLAGRTRPVTEPSDAASLGLFSLADMAFDQSALRAAGISVGLLPDVASDVMLGEGLLGLPVAVAIGDNQASFLGSSGGRRDCALVNLGTGGQFSAFSPTLVKAPTLETRPFPGGGFLLVGSSLCGGRAYALLEQLFRKTAELVVGQSLPPCYDALERMLEEFDMPENCPTVCTAFSGTRQDPDARASFTGLDAENLTPLHLTYGLLQGMVDELYEMYREYLSLCPPPALLVGSGNGLRKNPRLQSLVSRTFSMKLNMSRNPEEAACGAALYASRLC
;
A
#
# COMPACT_ATOMS: atom_id res chain seq x y z
N MET A 1 -6.56 -1.60 -26.23
CA MET A 1 -6.35 -3.04 -26.02
C MET A 1 -6.97 -3.40 -24.69
N ILE A 2 -7.70 -4.52 -24.64
CA ILE A 2 -8.36 -4.99 -23.43
C ILE A 2 -7.38 -5.77 -22.55
N ALA A 3 -7.25 -5.41 -21.28
CA ALA A 3 -6.41 -6.08 -20.29
C ALA A 3 -7.22 -6.37 -19.02
N ILE A 4 -6.93 -7.49 -18.37
CA ILE A 4 -7.46 -7.84 -17.05
C ILE A 4 -6.43 -7.44 -16.00
N GLY A 5 -6.88 -6.84 -14.91
CA GLY A 5 -6.07 -6.56 -13.73
C GLY A 5 -6.63 -7.28 -12.52
N LEU A 6 -5.77 -7.92 -11.74
CA LEU A 6 -6.13 -8.65 -10.52
C LEU A 6 -5.38 -8.06 -9.33
N ASP A 7 -6.10 -7.70 -8.27
CA ASP A 7 -5.54 -7.27 -6.99
C ASP A 7 -5.92 -8.26 -5.87
N ILE A 8 -4.90 -8.84 -5.25
CA ILE A 8 -5.00 -9.84 -4.20
C ILE A 8 -4.80 -9.16 -2.85
N GLY A 9 -5.83 -8.44 -2.41
CA GLY A 9 -5.85 -7.76 -1.13
C GLY A 9 -6.03 -8.71 0.05
N THR A 10 -5.76 -8.20 1.26
CA THR A 10 -5.89 -9.00 2.49
C THR A 10 -7.33 -9.41 2.79
N THR A 11 -8.31 -8.53 2.56
CA THR A 11 -9.74 -8.79 2.84
C THR A 11 -10.57 -9.09 1.62
N THR A 12 -10.16 -8.62 0.45
CA THR A 12 -10.89 -8.71 -0.81
C THR A 12 -9.94 -9.07 -1.94
N ILE A 13 -10.48 -9.69 -2.99
CA ILE A 13 -9.80 -9.88 -4.27
C ILE A 13 -10.61 -9.13 -5.32
N SER A 14 -9.97 -8.19 -6.00
CA SER A 14 -10.59 -7.29 -6.97
C SER A 14 -10.07 -7.63 -8.36
N GLY A 15 -10.98 -7.70 -9.33
CA GLY A 15 -10.65 -7.93 -10.73
C GLY A 15 -11.27 -6.83 -11.59
N VAL A 16 -10.49 -6.25 -12.50
CA VAL A 16 -10.94 -5.21 -13.42
C VAL A 16 -10.65 -5.60 -14.86
N VAL A 17 -11.47 -5.10 -15.77
CA VAL A 17 -11.23 -5.17 -17.22
C VAL A 17 -11.08 -3.75 -17.72
N MET A 18 -9.99 -3.47 -18.42
CA MET A 18 -9.68 -2.14 -18.93
C MET A 18 -9.45 -2.15 -20.43
N ASP A 19 -9.88 -1.11 -21.12
CA ASP A 19 -9.41 -0.76 -22.47
C ASP A 19 -8.59 0.53 -22.39
N GLY A 20 -7.27 0.41 -22.48
CA GLY A 20 -6.36 1.50 -22.15
C GLY A 20 -6.58 1.99 -20.71
N ALA A 21 -6.95 3.26 -20.54
CA ALA A 21 -7.24 3.84 -19.22
C ALA A 21 -8.72 3.74 -18.79
N GLN A 22 -9.60 3.21 -19.63
CA GLN A 22 -11.03 3.10 -19.35
C GLN A 22 -11.36 1.77 -18.67
N VAL A 23 -12.06 1.81 -17.54
CA VAL A 23 -12.60 0.62 -16.89
C VAL A 23 -13.90 0.19 -17.59
N LEU A 24 -13.92 -1.04 -18.10
CA LEU A 24 -15.09 -1.67 -18.73
C LEU A 24 -15.91 -2.47 -17.72
N ALA A 25 -15.24 -3.16 -16.80
CA ALA A 25 -15.86 -3.90 -15.71
C ALA A 25 -14.97 -3.89 -14.48
N SER A 26 -15.60 -4.00 -13.32
CA SER A 26 -14.94 -4.28 -12.05
C SER A 26 -15.78 -5.27 -11.26
N ARG A 27 -15.10 -6.21 -10.58
CA ARG A 27 -15.72 -7.18 -9.69
C ARG A 27 -14.81 -7.45 -8.51
N THR A 28 -15.35 -7.23 -7.31
CA THR A 28 -14.66 -7.48 -6.05
C THR A 28 -15.37 -8.60 -5.30
N ILE A 29 -14.60 -9.58 -4.82
CA ILE A 29 -15.09 -10.69 -4.01
C ILE A 29 -14.37 -10.70 -2.64
N PRO A 30 -14.99 -11.23 -1.58
CA PRO A 30 -14.29 -11.47 -0.33
C PRO A 30 -13.09 -12.40 -0.54
N ASN A 31 -11.97 -12.13 0.12
CA ASN A 31 -10.84 -13.06 0.16
C ASN A 31 -11.19 -14.26 1.06
N ASP A 32 -11.64 -14.00 2.29
CA ASP A 32 -12.01 -15.01 3.30
C ASP A 32 -10.96 -16.10 3.57
N ALA A 33 -9.68 -15.85 3.26
CA ALA A 33 -8.63 -16.85 3.40
C ALA A 33 -7.98 -16.89 4.79
N PHE A 34 -8.37 -16.01 5.72
CA PHE A 34 -7.81 -16.04 7.07
C PHE A 34 -8.05 -17.38 7.77
N LEU A 35 -6.96 -17.92 8.31
CA LEU A 35 -7.02 -19.10 9.17
C LEU A 35 -7.17 -18.66 10.64
N PRO A 36 -7.69 -19.54 11.52
CA PRO A 36 -7.76 -19.24 12.94
C PRO A 36 -6.37 -18.94 13.51
N ALA A 37 -6.22 -17.79 14.16
CA ALA A 37 -4.99 -17.42 14.84
C ALA A 37 -4.82 -18.24 16.12
N ALA A 38 -3.75 -19.02 16.21
CA ALA A 38 -3.36 -19.73 17.44
C ALA A 38 -2.65 -18.81 18.44
N LYS A 39 -2.09 -17.70 17.95
CA LYS A 39 -1.38 -16.70 18.76
C LYS A 39 -1.91 -15.28 18.49
N PRO A 40 -1.89 -14.37 19.47
CA PRO A 40 -2.42 -13.01 19.29
C PRO A 40 -1.77 -12.21 18.15
N TRP A 41 -0.49 -12.45 17.91
CA TRP A 41 0.32 -11.81 16.87
C TRP A 41 0.17 -12.46 15.48
N GLU A 42 -0.42 -13.65 15.40
CA GLU A 42 -0.46 -14.42 14.17
C GLU A 42 -1.53 -13.89 13.21
N ARG A 43 -1.15 -13.66 11.96
CA ARG A 43 -2.06 -13.23 10.88
C ARG A 43 -1.69 -14.02 9.63
N ILE A 44 -2.36 -15.15 9.46
CA ILE A 44 -2.05 -16.12 8.40
C ILE A 44 -3.27 -16.41 7.52
N GLN A 45 -3.04 -16.72 6.25
CA GLN A 45 -4.08 -17.05 5.28
C GLN A 45 -3.79 -18.37 4.55
N ASP A 46 -4.84 -19.02 4.04
CA ASP A 46 -4.76 -20.19 3.17
C ASP A 46 -4.43 -19.75 1.72
N PRO A 47 -3.20 -20.01 1.22
CA PRO A 47 -2.81 -19.61 -0.13
C PRO A 47 -3.57 -20.36 -1.22
N ARG A 48 -4.01 -21.61 -0.98
CA ARG A 48 -4.78 -22.39 -1.97
C ARG A 48 -6.16 -21.77 -2.17
N LYS A 49 -6.82 -21.40 -1.07
CA LYS A 49 -8.10 -20.69 -1.12
C LYS A 49 -8.01 -19.35 -1.85
N ILE A 50 -6.90 -18.62 -1.71
CA ILE A 50 -6.64 -17.37 -2.45
C ILE A 50 -6.52 -17.66 -3.95
N LEU A 51 -5.72 -18.67 -4.32
CA LEU A 51 -5.52 -19.07 -5.71
C LEU A 51 -6.84 -19.48 -6.38
N ASP A 52 -7.64 -20.33 -5.74
CA ASP A 52 -8.93 -20.79 -6.28
C ASP A 52 -9.87 -19.62 -6.56
N ARG A 53 -9.92 -18.64 -5.65
CA ARG A 53 -10.74 -17.43 -5.81
C ARG A 53 -10.23 -16.54 -6.92
N ALA A 54 -8.93 -16.32 -7.00
CA ALA A 54 -8.29 -15.56 -8.06
C ALA A 54 -8.55 -16.19 -9.44
N LEU A 55 -8.33 -17.50 -9.58
CA LEU A 55 -8.59 -18.25 -10.82
C LEU A 55 -10.05 -18.15 -11.25
N SER A 56 -10.98 -18.37 -10.32
CA SER A 56 -12.42 -18.27 -10.58
C SER A 56 -12.82 -16.86 -11.04
N LEU A 57 -12.28 -15.82 -10.41
CA LEU A 57 -12.54 -14.43 -10.77
C LEU A 57 -12.01 -14.10 -12.17
N VAL A 58 -10.74 -14.42 -12.45
CA VAL A 58 -10.11 -14.17 -13.77
C VAL A 58 -10.84 -14.93 -14.86
N LYS A 59 -11.18 -16.21 -14.64
CA LYS A 59 -11.95 -17.02 -15.61
C LYS A 59 -13.31 -16.40 -15.91
N GLY A 60 -14.00 -15.89 -14.89
CA GLY A 60 -15.28 -15.21 -15.05
C GLY A 60 -15.17 -13.93 -15.87
N LEU A 61 -14.13 -13.12 -15.62
CA LEU A 61 -13.86 -11.89 -16.39
C LEU A 61 -13.48 -12.20 -17.83
N GLN A 62 -12.58 -13.16 -18.07
CA GLN A 62 -12.18 -13.57 -19.41
C GLN A 62 -13.36 -14.16 -20.21
N THR A 63 -14.26 -14.91 -19.57
CA THR A 63 -15.47 -15.43 -20.25
C THR A 63 -16.38 -14.29 -20.73
N ALA A 64 -16.51 -13.22 -19.93
CA ALA A 64 -17.29 -12.04 -20.30
C ALA A 64 -16.57 -11.14 -21.31
N TYR A 65 -15.23 -11.16 -21.32
CA TYR A 65 -14.36 -10.34 -22.17
C TYR A 65 -13.32 -11.24 -22.87
N PRO A 66 -13.74 -12.04 -23.87
CA PRO A 66 -12.87 -13.02 -24.53
C PRO A 66 -11.71 -12.37 -25.31
N ASP A 67 -11.83 -11.09 -25.66
CA ASP A 67 -10.80 -10.31 -26.37
C ASP A 67 -9.73 -9.73 -25.44
N ALA A 68 -9.73 -10.10 -24.14
CA ALA A 68 -8.66 -9.72 -23.22
C ALA A 68 -7.31 -10.27 -23.72
N ALA A 69 -6.33 -9.38 -23.85
CA ALA A 69 -5.03 -9.70 -24.45
C ALA A 69 -3.94 -10.03 -23.43
N CYS A 70 -4.12 -9.63 -22.16
CA CYS A 70 -3.16 -9.89 -21.09
C CYS A 70 -3.79 -9.79 -19.69
N LEU A 71 -3.05 -10.28 -18.71
CA LEU A 71 -3.39 -10.26 -17.30
C LEU A 71 -2.24 -9.64 -16.49
N GLY A 72 -2.55 -8.58 -15.77
CA GLY A 72 -1.69 -8.02 -14.73
C GLY A 72 -2.12 -8.47 -13.34
N VAL A 73 -1.15 -8.69 -12.45
CA VAL A 73 -1.41 -9.12 -11.07
C VAL A 73 -0.70 -8.19 -10.09
N THR A 74 -1.38 -7.88 -8.99
CA THR A 74 -0.85 -7.15 -7.85
C THR A 74 -1.43 -7.75 -6.56
N GLY A 75 -0.85 -7.43 -5.41
CA GLY A 75 -1.45 -7.85 -4.14
C GLY A 75 -0.73 -7.31 -2.91
N GLN A 76 -1.21 -7.76 -1.75
CA GLN A 76 -0.67 -7.38 -0.45
C GLN A 76 0.85 -7.68 -0.37
N MET A 77 1.66 -6.62 -0.29
CA MET A 77 3.13 -6.70 -0.24
C MET A 77 3.63 -7.33 1.07
N HIS A 78 4.95 -7.56 1.17
CA HIS A 78 5.70 -8.01 2.35
C HIS A 78 5.50 -9.47 2.80
N GLY A 79 4.26 -9.97 2.85
CA GLY A 79 3.96 -11.32 3.34
C GLY A 79 4.60 -12.42 2.49
N ILE A 80 4.84 -13.59 3.09
CA ILE A 80 5.47 -14.73 2.40
C ILE A 80 4.68 -16.03 2.52
N VAL A 81 4.70 -16.81 1.45
CA VAL A 81 4.29 -18.22 1.40
C VAL A 81 5.50 -19.06 1.01
N TYR A 82 5.75 -20.18 1.71
CA TYR A 82 6.75 -21.15 1.30
C TYR A 82 6.16 -22.13 0.29
N LEU A 83 6.93 -22.41 -0.76
CA LEU A 83 6.58 -23.35 -1.82
C LEU A 83 7.60 -24.49 -1.86
N ASP A 84 7.14 -25.68 -2.22
CA ASP A 84 8.00 -26.82 -2.52
C ASP A 84 8.57 -26.76 -3.96
N ARG A 85 9.32 -27.80 -4.35
CA ARG A 85 9.94 -27.90 -5.69
C ARG A 85 8.94 -28.02 -6.84
N PHE A 86 7.67 -28.30 -6.55
CA PHE A 86 6.60 -28.42 -7.53
C PHE A 86 5.76 -27.13 -7.63
N GLY A 87 6.09 -26.12 -6.83
CA GLY A 87 5.36 -24.86 -6.75
C GLY A 87 4.15 -24.93 -5.82
N GLU A 88 3.97 -26.02 -5.06
CA GLU A 88 2.84 -26.18 -4.16
C GLU A 88 3.12 -25.52 -2.79
N PRO A 89 2.13 -24.86 -2.17
CA PRO A 89 2.35 -24.22 -0.88
C PRO A 89 2.55 -25.27 0.22
N CYS A 90 3.68 -25.16 0.92
CA CYS A 90 4.05 -25.98 2.08
C CYS A 90 3.92 -25.23 3.41
N SER A 91 3.38 -24.00 3.38
CA SER A 91 2.97 -23.24 4.56
C SER A 91 1.69 -22.43 4.29
N PRO A 92 0.99 -21.95 5.34
CA PRO A 92 0.12 -20.79 5.21
C PRO A 92 0.90 -19.57 4.70
N LEU A 93 0.18 -18.62 4.09
CA LEU A 93 0.69 -17.26 3.87
C LEU A 93 0.82 -16.58 5.23
N CYS A 94 2.04 -16.14 5.58
CA CYS A 94 2.24 -15.20 6.68
C CYS A 94 2.07 -13.79 6.14
N THR A 95 1.00 -13.09 6.52
CA THR A 95 0.69 -11.78 5.93
C THR A 95 1.59 -10.68 6.52
N TRP A 96 1.56 -9.50 5.90
CA TRP A 96 2.26 -8.30 6.39
C TRP A 96 1.80 -7.86 7.80
N GLN A 97 0.64 -8.32 8.25
CA GLN A 97 0.09 -8.01 9.58
C GLN A 97 0.61 -8.95 10.66
N ASP A 98 1.36 -9.99 10.31
CA ASP A 98 1.89 -10.94 11.27
C ASP A 98 2.97 -10.29 12.15
N GLY A 99 2.77 -10.39 13.47
CA GLY A 99 3.57 -9.70 14.48
C GLY A 99 4.79 -10.48 14.96
N ARG A 100 5.14 -11.63 14.36
CA ARG A 100 6.24 -12.47 14.87
C ARG A 100 7.60 -11.77 14.89
N GLY A 101 7.82 -10.80 13.99
CA GLY A 101 9.05 -10.01 13.95
C GLY A 101 9.24 -9.12 15.19
N SER A 102 8.15 -8.77 15.87
CA SER A 102 8.16 -7.99 17.10
C SER A 102 8.38 -8.82 18.36
N LEU A 103 8.44 -10.15 18.25
CA LEU A 103 8.71 -11.01 19.40
C LEU A 103 10.16 -10.86 19.87
N SER A 104 10.40 -11.13 21.16
CA SER A 104 11.74 -11.07 21.75
C SER A 104 12.65 -12.13 21.14
N ALA A 105 13.82 -11.69 20.66
CA ALA A 105 14.92 -12.55 20.21
C ALA A 105 15.96 -12.80 21.33
N GLY A 106 15.64 -12.39 22.57
CA GLY A 106 16.57 -12.37 23.70
C GLY A 106 17.37 -11.07 23.79
N GLY A 107 17.98 -10.82 24.95
CA GLY A 107 18.86 -9.65 25.16
C GLY A 107 18.18 -8.27 25.10
N GLY A 108 16.84 -8.22 25.18
CA GLY A 108 16.07 -6.97 25.07
C GLY A 108 15.77 -6.53 23.62
N GLU A 109 16.17 -7.31 22.62
CA GLU A 109 15.93 -7.03 21.20
C GLU A 109 14.72 -7.83 20.67
N THR A 110 14.00 -7.28 19.68
CA THR A 110 13.05 -8.04 18.84
C THR A 110 13.76 -8.70 17.66
N TYR A 111 13.16 -9.72 17.03
CA TYR A 111 13.72 -10.32 15.80
C TYR A 111 13.95 -9.31 14.68
N ALA A 112 13.05 -8.35 14.48
CA ALA A 112 13.21 -7.28 13.50
C ALA A 112 14.41 -6.37 13.83
N SER A 113 14.57 -5.96 15.09
CA SER A 113 15.71 -5.13 15.52
C SER A 113 17.04 -5.88 15.43
N GLN A 114 17.06 -7.16 15.82
CA GLN A 114 18.24 -8.02 15.71
C GLN A 114 18.65 -8.19 14.24
N LEU A 115 17.71 -8.46 13.34
CA LEU A 115 17.98 -8.58 11.91
C LEU A 115 18.49 -7.26 11.34
N SER A 116 17.92 -6.12 11.77
CA SER A 116 18.40 -4.80 11.35
C SER A 116 19.85 -4.57 11.74
N ARG A 117 20.20 -4.88 13.00
CA ARG A 117 21.57 -4.75 13.52
C ARG A 117 22.56 -5.65 12.78
N LEU A 118 22.19 -6.89 12.45
CA LEU A 118 23.06 -7.84 11.76
C LEU A 118 23.34 -7.45 10.31
N THR A 119 22.38 -6.79 9.65
CA THR A 119 22.40 -6.60 8.19
C THR A 119 22.65 -5.16 7.76
N GLY A 120 22.44 -4.19 8.66
CA GLY A 120 22.47 -2.77 8.34
C GLY A 120 21.23 -2.25 7.60
N TYR A 121 20.25 -3.12 7.31
CA TYR A 121 18.99 -2.74 6.69
C TYR A 121 17.94 -2.42 7.76
N PRO A 122 17.12 -1.36 7.61
CA PRO A 122 15.99 -1.14 8.51
C PRO A 122 14.92 -2.22 8.26
N MET A 123 14.73 -3.12 9.23
CA MET A 123 13.75 -4.19 9.15
C MET A 123 12.58 -3.93 10.09
N SER A 124 11.38 -4.22 9.60
CA SER A 124 10.13 -4.12 10.37
C SER A 124 9.43 -5.47 10.47
N THR A 125 8.59 -5.64 11.49
CA THR A 125 7.68 -6.80 11.53
C THR A 125 6.76 -6.79 10.31
N GLY A 126 6.40 -7.98 9.83
CA GLY A 126 5.60 -8.14 8.60
C GLY A 126 6.43 -8.24 7.32
N PHE A 127 7.69 -7.77 7.30
CA PHE A 127 8.57 -7.96 6.14
C PHE A 127 8.91 -9.44 5.96
N GLY A 128 8.88 -9.91 4.72
CA GLY A 128 9.06 -11.32 4.39
C GLY A 128 10.35 -11.93 4.94
N LEU A 129 11.47 -11.22 4.83
CA LEU A 129 12.74 -11.69 5.38
C LEU A 129 12.81 -11.60 6.90
N CYS A 130 12.04 -10.72 7.54
CA CYS A 130 11.89 -10.74 9.00
C CYS A 130 11.10 -11.98 9.45
N THR A 131 10.01 -12.31 8.75
CA THR A 131 9.23 -13.54 8.96
C THR A 131 10.10 -14.78 8.72
N HIS A 132 10.86 -14.82 7.63
CA HIS A 132 11.77 -15.93 7.34
C HIS A 132 12.86 -16.06 8.41
N TYR A 133 13.49 -14.95 8.81
CA TYR A 133 14.51 -14.94 9.87
C TYR A 133 13.98 -15.48 11.19
N TYR A 134 12.78 -15.06 11.62
CA TYR A 134 12.11 -15.64 12.78
C TYR A 134 11.93 -17.15 12.62
N ASN A 135 11.37 -17.59 11.48
CA ASN A 135 11.11 -19.00 11.23
C ASN A 135 12.41 -19.82 11.26
N LEU A 136 13.49 -19.31 10.66
CA LEU A 136 14.81 -19.93 10.64
C LEU A 136 15.37 -20.12 12.05
N LYS A 137 15.34 -19.08 12.89
CA LYS A 137 15.87 -19.14 14.27
C LYS A 137 15.09 -20.05 15.19
N ASN A 138 13.83 -20.34 14.86
CA ASN A 138 12.94 -21.17 15.66
C ASN A 138 12.69 -22.56 15.05
N GLY A 139 13.40 -22.93 13.96
CA GLY A 139 13.21 -24.24 13.31
C GLY A 139 11.83 -24.44 12.68
N LEU A 140 11.20 -23.35 12.21
CA LEU A 140 9.86 -23.32 11.63
C LEU A 140 9.85 -23.19 10.09
N VAL A 141 11.02 -23.19 9.44
CA VAL A 141 11.09 -23.29 7.97
C VAL A 141 10.67 -24.71 7.58
N PRO A 142 9.65 -24.89 6.72
CA PRO A 142 9.24 -26.22 6.28
C PRO A 142 10.40 -26.98 5.64
N GLU A 143 10.54 -28.27 5.94
CA GLU A 143 11.60 -29.12 5.38
C GLU A 143 11.56 -29.18 3.84
N GLU A 144 10.35 -29.19 3.29
CA GLU A 144 10.10 -29.28 1.85
C GLU A 144 10.28 -27.93 1.12
N ALA A 145 10.51 -26.82 1.85
CA ALA A 145 10.58 -25.49 1.27
C ALA A 145 11.74 -25.37 0.28
N ALA A 146 11.42 -25.09 -0.97
CA ALA A 146 12.38 -24.82 -2.04
C ALA A 146 12.54 -23.32 -2.31
N VAL A 147 11.50 -22.53 -2.05
CA VAL A 147 11.49 -21.06 -2.25
C VAL A 147 10.37 -20.44 -1.41
N PHE A 148 10.45 -19.14 -1.14
CA PHE A 148 9.29 -18.36 -0.71
C PHE A 148 9.06 -17.16 -1.63
N CYS A 149 7.82 -16.70 -1.71
CA CYS A 149 7.46 -15.52 -2.49
C CYS A 149 6.26 -14.79 -1.86
N THR A 150 5.89 -13.65 -2.43
CA THR A 150 4.64 -12.97 -2.07
C THR A 150 3.42 -13.74 -2.58
N ILE A 151 2.24 -13.43 -2.05
CA ILE A 151 1.02 -14.15 -2.45
C ILE A 151 0.64 -13.91 -3.91
N HIS A 152 0.87 -12.70 -4.43
CA HIS A 152 0.58 -12.36 -5.81
C HIS A 152 1.64 -12.90 -6.78
N ASP A 153 2.90 -13.04 -6.36
CA ASP A 153 3.89 -13.82 -7.13
C ASP A 153 3.46 -15.29 -7.27
N TYR A 154 2.98 -15.91 -6.18
CA TYR A 154 2.44 -17.27 -6.20
C TYR A 154 1.24 -17.41 -7.15
N VAL A 155 0.28 -16.49 -7.08
CA VAL A 155 -0.91 -16.52 -7.95
C VAL A 155 -0.53 -16.26 -9.41
N ALA A 156 0.33 -15.29 -9.70
CA ALA A 156 0.79 -14.99 -11.06
C ALA A 156 1.57 -16.17 -11.66
N MET A 157 2.43 -16.83 -10.86
CA MET A 157 3.15 -18.04 -11.25
C MET A 157 2.18 -19.15 -11.69
N HIS A 158 1.17 -19.47 -10.88
CA HIS A 158 0.18 -20.49 -11.23
C HIS A 158 -0.67 -20.10 -12.44
N LEU A 159 -1.13 -18.85 -12.50
CA LEU A 159 -1.87 -18.34 -13.66
C LEU A 159 -1.05 -18.50 -14.93
N ALA A 160 0.26 -18.25 -14.89
CA ALA A 160 1.22 -18.41 -15.98
C ALA A 160 1.65 -19.88 -16.25
N GLY A 161 1.11 -20.87 -15.53
CA GLY A 161 1.47 -22.28 -15.70
C GLY A 161 2.90 -22.62 -15.27
N ARG A 162 3.51 -21.81 -14.40
CA ARG A 162 4.88 -22.00 -13.88
C ARG A 162 4.86 -22.71 -12.52
N THR A 163 6.00 -23.28 -12.14
CA THR A 163 6.21 -23.92 -10.82
C THR A 163 7.26 -23.20 -9.96
N ARG A 164 7.92 -22.17 -10.50
CA ARG A 164 8.89 -21.34 -9.78
C ARG A 164 8.48 -19.87 -9.89
N PRO A 165 8.38 -19.14 -8.76
CA PRO A 165 7.97 -17.75 -8.77
C PRO A 165 9.10 -16.87 -9.30
N VAL A 166 8.70 -15.75 -9.89
CA VAL A 166 9.58 -14.65 -10.26
C VAL A 166 8.98 -13.41 -9.61
N THR A 167 9.80 -12.61 -8.93
CA THR A 167 9.35 -11.44 -8.18
C THR A 167 9.81 -10.17 -8.89
N GLU A 168 8.94 -9.18 -9.04
CA GLU A 168 9.33 -7.88 -9.59
C GLU A 168 10.11 -7.07 -8.53
N PRO A 169 11.08 -6.23 -8.90
CA PRO A 169 11.86 -5.45 -7.94
C PRO A 169 11.06 -4.66 -6.88
N SER A 170 9.85 -4.18 -7.18
CA SER A 170 8.99 -3.52 -6.21
C SER A 170 8.59 -4.43 -5.05
N ASP A 171 8.34 -5.71 -5.33
CA ASP A 171 8.04 -6.73 -4.33
C ASP A 171 9.29 -7.30 -3.67
N ALA A 172 10.35 -7.55 -4.45
CA ALA A 172 11.63 -8.01 -3.93
C ALA A 172 12.16 -7.07 -2.84
N ALA A 173 12.10 -5.75 -3.10
CA ALA A 173 12.50 -4.73 -2.13
C ALA A 173 11.60 -4.73 -0.88
N SER A 174 10.32 -5.09 -1.03
CA SER A 174 9.36 -5.17 0.07
C SER A 174 9.62 -6.32 1.05
N LEU A 175 10.36 -7.35 0.62
CA LEU A 175 10.76 -8.47 1.48
C LEU A 175 11.88 -8.06 2.45
N GLY A 176 12.68 -7.05 2.08
CA GLY A 176 13.85 -6.57 2.81
C GLY A 176 15.18 -7.05 2.22
N LEU A 177 16.30 -6.65 2.84
CA LEU A 177 17.67 -7.03 2.45
C LEU A 177 17.95 -6.92 0.94
N PHE A 178 17.39 -5.90 0.30
CA PHE A 178 17.46 -5.68 -1.15
C PHE A 178 18.19 -4.36 -1.44
N SER A 179 19.25 -4.43 -2.22
CA SER A 179 20.02 -3.25 -2.64
C SER A 179 19.25 -2.51 -3.74
N LEU A 180 18.81 -1.29 -3.46
CA LEU A 180 18.19 -0.41 -4.47
C LEU A 180 19.19 0.08 -5.53
N ALA A 181 20.49 0.04 -5.22
CA ALA A 181 21.54 0.42 -6.17
C ALA A 181 21.81 -0.71 -7.17
N ASP A 182 21.87 -1.95 -6.68
CA ASP A 182 22.17 -3.12 -7.50
C ASP A 182 20.92 -3.82 -8.05
N MET A 183 19.73 -3.41 -7.58
CA MET A 183 18.43 -4.01 -7.93
C MET A 183 18.40 -5.52 -7.69
N ALA A 184 19.03 -5.96 -6.60
CA ALA A 184 19.16 -7.36 -6.23
C ALA A 184 19.19 -7.53 -4.70
N PHE A 185 18.90 -8.75 -4.23
CA PHE A 185 19.10 -9.10 -2.82
C PHE A 185 20.58 -8.98 -2.42
N ASP A 186 20.85 -8.31 -1.29
CA ASP A 186 22.20 -8.14 -0.76
C ASP A 186 22.69 -9.45 -0.14
N GLN A 187 23.52 -10.16 -0.88
CA GLN A 187 24.08 -11.44 -0.46
C GLN A 187 24.95 -11.32 0.79
N SER A 188 25.59 -10.18 1.04
CA SER A 188 26.42 -9.97 2.22
C SER A 188 25.55 -9.86 3.48
N ALA A 189 24.47 -9.08 3.40
CA ALA A 189 23.46 -8.96 4.45
C ALA A 189 22.78 -10.31 4.74
N LEU A 190 22.39 -11.05 3.69
CA LEU A 190 21.79 -12.39 3.84
C LEU A 190 22.73 -13.36 4.56
N ARG A 191 24.03 -13.39 4.18
CA ARG A 191 25.04 -14.19 4.88
C ARG A 191 25.20 -13.78 6.33
N ALA A 192 25.20 -12.49 6.65
CA ALA A 192 25.27 -11.99 8.02
C ALA A 192 24.07 -12.42 8.89
N ALA A 193 22.88 -12.55 8.28
CA ALA A 193 21.69 -13.08 8.93
C ALA A 193 21.62 -14.61 9.00
N GLY A 194 22.51 -15.31 8.27
CA GLY A 194 22.48 -16.77 8.11
C GLY A 194 21.36 -17.26 7.19
N ILE A 195 20.85 -16.40 6.31
CA ILE A 195 19.77 -16.71 5.36
C ILE A 195 20.38 -17.25 4.06
N SER A 196 19.88 -18.40 3.60
CA SER A 196 20.30 -19.00 2.34
C SER A 196 19.68 -18.28 1.15
N VAL A 197 20.52 -17.92 0.16
CA VAL A 197 20.05 -17.36 -1.12
C VAL A 197 19.17 -18.32 -1.92
N GLY A 198 19.30 -19.63 -1.67
CA GLY A 198 18.57 -20.66 -2.43
C GLY A 198 17.06 -20.66 -2.19
N LEU A 199 16.60 -20.07 -1.08
CA LEU A 199 15.17 -19.95 -0.76
C LEU A 199 14.53 -18.65 -1.30
N LEU A 200 15.33 -17.75 -1.88
CA LEU A 200 14.82 -16.49 -2.44
C LEU A 200 14.20 -16.70 -3.82
N PRO A 201 13.17 -15.92 -4.17
CA PRO A 201 12.64 -15.91 -5.53
C PRO A 201 13.64 -15.24 -6.48
N ASP A 202 13.60 -15.63 -7.75
CA ASP A 202 14.37 -14.93 -8.78
C ASP A 202 13.77 -13.55 -9.02
N VAL A 203 14.62 -12.54 -9.17
CA VAL A 203 14.19 -11.17 -9.50
C VAL A 203 13.97 -11.07 -11.01
N ALA A 204 12.84 -10.49 -11.41
CA ALA A 204 12.41 -10.41 -12.80
C ALA A 204 13.39 -9.63 -13.69
N SER A 205 13.81 -10.25 -14.80
CA SER A 205 14.45 -9.57 -15.94
C SER A 205 13.44 -9.12 -17.00
N ASP A 206 12.31 -9.82 -17.06
CA ASP A 206 11.26 -9.65 -18.05
C ASP A 206 9.93 -9.41 -17.36
N VAL A 207 9.06 -8.64 -18.01
CA VAL A 207 7.76 -8.32 -17.45
C VAL A 207 6.75 -9.44 -17.67
N MET A 208 6.85 -10.22 -18.74
CA MET A 208 5.90 -11.30 -19.03
C MET A 208 6.40 -12.64 -18.50
N LEU A 209 5.57 -13.33 -17.72
CA LEU A 209 5.86 -14.67 -17.22
C LEU A 209 5.61 -15.75 -18.27
N GLY A 210 4.70 -15.50 -19.21
CA GLY A 210 4.31 -16.42 -20.27
C GLY A 210 2.79 -16.52 -20.45
N GLU A 211 2.36 -17.34 -21.41
CA GLU A 211 0.95 -17.69 -21.59
C GLU A 211 0.55 -18.81 -20.64
N GLY A 212 -0.51 -18.53 -19.89
CA GLY A 212 -0.89 -19.31 -18.73
C GLY A 212 -1.97 -20.36 -18.94
N LEU A 213 -2.48 -20.91 -17.82
CA LEU A 213 -3.56 -21.91 -17.75
C LEU A 213 -4.85 -21.50 -18.47
N LEU A 214 -5.03 -20.19 -18.68
CA LEU A 214 -6.21 -19.60 -19.31
C LEU A 214 -5.94 -19.11 -20.74
N GLY A 215 -4.75 -19.37 -21.32
CA GLY A 215 -4.36 -18.86 -22.63
C GLY A 215 -4.16 -17.34 -22.68
N LEU A 216 -4.06 -16.69 -21.51
CA LEU A 216 -3.76 -15.27 -21.37
C LEU A 216 -2.28 -15.09 -21.02
N PRO A 217 -1.54 -14.21 -21.71
CA PRO A 217 -0.24 -13.74 -21.24
C PRO A 217 -0.36 -13.10 -19.86
N VAL A 218 0.46 -13.57 -18.90
CA VAL A 218 0.46 -13.09 -17.52
C VAL A 218 1.73 -12.30 -17.25
N ALA A 219 1.60 -11.08 -16.76
CA ALA A 219 2.73 -10.28 -16.31
C ALA A 219 3.23 -10.73 -14.94
N VAL A 220 4.51 -10.47 -14.65
CA VAL A 220 5.07 -10.56 -13.31
C VAL A 220 4.25 -9.68 -12.37
N ALA A 221 4.02 -10.16 -11.16
CA ALA A 221 3.22 -9.44 -10.20
C ALA A 221 3.99 -8.21 -9.68
N ILE A 222 3.28 -7.12 -9.39
CA ILE A 222 3.86 -5.88 -8.86
C ILE A 222 3.25 -5.53 -7.51
N GLY A 223 3.95 -4.70 -6.73
CA GLY A 223 3.47 -4.26 -5.42
C GLY A 223 2.21 -3.39 -5.52
N ASP A 224 1.27 -3.59 -4.58
CA ASP A 224 -0.02 -2.87 -4.52
C ASP A 224 0.09 -1.35 -4.50
N ASN A 225 1.15 -0.81 -3.89
CA ASN A 225 1.36 0.62 -3.80
C ASN A 225 1.75 1.23 -5.16
N GLN A 226 2.66 0.56 -5.87
CA GLN A 226 3.08 0.94 -7.21
C GLN A 226 1.95 0.75 -8.21
N ALA A 227 1.20 -0.35 -8.11
CA ALA A 227 0.00 -0.59 -8.89
C ALA A 227 -1.05 0.51 -8.63
N SER A 228 -1.32 0.84 -7.36
CA SER A 228 -2.27 1.91 -7.01
C SER A 228 -1.86 3.27 -7.58
N PHE A 229 -0.56 3.58 -7.59
CA PHE A 229 -0.04 4.79 -8.23
C PHE A 229 -0.29 4.78 -9.75
N LEU A 230 0.04 3.68 -10.43
CA LEU A 230 -0.22 3.51 -11.86
C LEU A 230 -1.70 3.64 -12.20
N GLY A 231 -2.58 2.96 -11.45
CA GLY A 231 -4.01 3.02 -11.68
C GLY A 231 -4.60 4.39 -11.40
N SER A 232 -4.18 5.06 -10.32
CA SER A 232 -4.68 6.41 -10.00
C SER A 232 -4.29 7.45 -11.04
N SER A 233 -3.08 7.34 -11.58
CA SER A 233 -2.50 8.27 -12.55
C SER A 233 -2.84 7.98 -14.01
N GLY A 234 -3.54 6.87 -14.30
CA GLY A 234 -3.74 6.39 -15.67
C GLY A 234 -2.43 6.02 -16.36
N GLY A 235 -1.45 5.53 -15.60
CA GLY A 235 -0.14 5.09 -16.09
C GLY A 235 0.88 6.21 -16.28
N ARG A 236 0.54 7.46 -15.96
CA ARG A 236 1.46 8.61 -16.02
C ARG A 236 2.51 8.54 -14.92
N ARG A 237 3.71 9.04 -15.23
CA ARG A 237 4.83 9.15 -14.27
C ARG A 237 5.12 10.60 -13.87
N ASP A 238 4.63 11.58 -14.63
CA ASP A 238 4.81 13.01 -14.37
C ASP A 238 3.74 13.57 -13.42
N CYS A 239 3.41 12.83 -12.36
CA CYS A 239 2.37 13.19 -11.40
C CYS A 239 2.79 12.94 -9.95
N ALA A 240 2.24 13.74 -9.04
CA ALA A 240 2.14 13.42 -7.64
C ALA A 240 0.75 12.84 -7.34
N LEU A 241 0.70 11.86 -6.45
CA LEU A 241 -0.51 11.26 -5.93
C LEU A 241 -0.64 11.60 -4.44
N VAL A 242 -1.79 12.14 -4.06
CA VAL A 242 -2.21 12.26 -2.67
C VAL A 242 -3.41 11.36 -2.43
N ASN A 243 -3.26 10.42 -1.51
CA ASN A 243 -4.33 9.52 -1.08
C ASN A 243 -4.69 9.83 0.37
N LEU A 244 -5.97 10.10 0.62
CA LEU A 244 -6.51 10.28 1.97
C LEU A 244 -7.63 9.26 2.20
N GLY A 245 -7.26 8.13 2.80
CA GLY A 245 -8.15 7.13 3.37
C GLY A 245 -8.18 7.25 4.90
N THR A 246 -8.13 6.14 5.62
CA THR A 246 -7.92 6.17 7.09
C THR A 246 -6.56 6.78 7.44
N GLY A 247 -5.51 6.37 6.73
CA GLY A 247 -4.21 7.04 6.70
C GLY A 247 -4.10 8.03 5.53
N GLY A 248 -3.00 8.76 5.47
CA GLY A 248 -2.64 9.62 4.35
C GLY A 248 -1.39 9.10 3.66
N GLN A 249 -1.27 9.31 2.35
CA GLN A 249 -0.07 8.98 1.60
C GLN A 249 0.20 10.01 0.51
N PHE A 250 1.47 10.38 0.39
CA PHE A 250 2.02 11.10 -0.76
C PHE A 250 2.91 10.12 -1.56
N SER A 251 2.76 10.10 -2.88
CA SER A 251 3.59 9.28 -3.76
C SER A 251 3.95 10.05 -5.03
N ALA A 252 5.21 10.00 -5.45
CA ALA A 252 5.66 10.59 -6.72
C ALA A 252 6.84 9.84 -7.32
N PHE A 253 6.92 9.81 -8.65
CA PHE A 253 7.97 9.11 -9.37
C PHE A 253 9.29 9.89 -9.37
N SER A 254 10.40 9.17 -9.31
CA SER A 254 11.75 9.64 -9.56
C SER A 254 12.45 8.74 -10.58
N PRO A 255 13.10 9.28 -11.63
CA PRO A 255 13.87 8.47 -12.57
C PRO A 255 15.16 7.92 -11.97
N THR A 256 15.65 8.50 -10.87
CA THR A 256 16.92 8.15 -10.22
C THR A 256 16.71 7.76 -8.76
N LEU A 257 17.64 6.95 -8.24
CA LEU A 257 17.67 6.63 -6.81
C LEU A 257 17.96 7.89 -6.02
N VAL A 258 17.04 8.29 -5.15
CA VAL A 258 17.23 9.38 -4.19
C VAL A 258 16.96 8.86 -2.78
N LYS A 259 17.42 9.59 -1.77
CA LYS A 259 17.15 9.28 -0.36
C LYS A 259 16.62 10.53 0.32
N ALA A 260 15.63 10.34 1.17
CA ALA A 260 14.86 11.38 1.80
C ALA A 260 14.53 10.93 3.22
N PRO A 261 14.79 11.74 4.27
CA PRO A 261 14.38 11.41 5.63
C PRO A 261 12.91 11.04 5.80
N THR A 262 11.98 11.72 5.11
CA THR A 262 10.53 11.46 5.31
C THR A 262 9.89 10.60 4.21
N LEU A 263 10.62 10.31 3.12
CA LEU A 263 10.12 9.53 1.99
C LEU A 263 10.87 8.21 1.85
N GLU A 264 10.13 7.11 1.86
CA GLU A 264 10.63 5.81 1.47
C GLU A 264 10.85 5.78 -0.04
N THR A 265 12.00 5.25 -0.47
CA THR A 265 12.29 5.05 -1.89
C THR A 265 12.09 3.60 -2.25
N ARG A 266 11.16 3.34 -3.18
CA ARG A 266 10.76 1.98 -3.58
C ARG A 266 11.01 1.81 -5.08
N PRO A 267 11.46 0.65 -5.55
CA PRO A 267 11.53 0.38 -6.99
C PRO A 267 10.17 0.58 -7.66
N PHE A 268 10.19 1.09 -8.89
CA PHE A 268 8.98 1.28 -9.69
C PHE A 268 8.95 0.35 -10.91
N PRO A 269 7.81 -0.31 -11.18
CA PRO A 269 7.69 -1.21 -12.33
C PRO A 269 7.99 -0.53 -13.67
N GLY A 270 8.88 -1.17 -14.44
CA GLY A 270 9.41 -0.63 -15.70
C GLY A 270 10.45 0.48 -15.50
N GLY A 271 11.17 0.47 -14.38
CA GLY A 271 12.34 1.30 -14.10
C GLY A 271 12.05 2.60 -13.35
N GLY A 272 13.06 3.07 -12.61
CA GLY A 272 12.98 4.23 -11.72
C GLY A 272 12.47 3.85 -10.33
N PHE A 273 12.02 4.86 -9.59
CA PHE A 273 11.64 4.72 -8.19
C PHE A 273 10.34 5.49 -7.89
N LEU A 274 9.62 5.03 -6.90
CA LEU A 274 8.50 5.72 -6.29
C LEU A 274 8.93 6.22 -4.91
N LEU A 275 8.83 7.53 -4.70
CA LEU A 275 9.03 8.16 -3.40
C LEU A 275 7.70 8.23 -2.67
N VAL A 276 7.65 7.67 -1.47
CA VAL A 276 6.41 7.45 -0.73
C VAL A 276 6.55 7.98 0.68
N GLY A 277 5.73 8.97 1.02
CA GLY A 277 5.53 9.45 2.38
C GLY A 277 4.18 9.00 2.90
N SER A 278 4.07 8.67 4.19
CA SER A 278 2.82 8.19 4.78
C SER A 278 2.52 8.86 6.11
N SER A 279 1.33 9.45 6.21
CA SER A 279 0.73 9.90 7.46
C SER A 279 -0.08 8.76 8.09
N LEU A 280 0.15 8.51 9.38
CA LEU A 280 -0.62 7.49 10.12
C LEU A 280 -2.09 7.90 10.33
N CYS A 281 -2.39 9.20 10.30
CA CYS A 281 -3.71 9.76 10.60
C CYS A 281 -4.15 10.71 9.49
N GLY A 282 -4.58 10.14 8.35
CA GLY A 282 -5.27 10.88 7.29
C GLY A 282 -6.71 11.16 7.69
N GLY A 283 -7.68 10.51 7.04
CA GLY A 283 -9.11 10.64 7.38
C GLY A 283 -9.47 10.21 8.81
N ARG A 284 -8.63 9.41 9.49
CA ARG A 284 -8.78 9.11 10.92
C ARG A 284 -8.72 10.38 11.78
N ALA A 285 -7.90 11.36 11.42
CA ALA A 285 -7.84 12.63 12.13
C ALA A 285 -9.21 13.32 12.10
N TYR A 286 -9.82 13.40 10.92
CA TYR A 286 -11.16 13.96 10.75
C TYR A 286 -12.24 13.19 11.54
N ALA A 287 -12.16 11.85 11.53
CA ALA A 287 -13.06 11.00 12.31
C ALA A 287 -12.93 11.20 13.83
N LEU A 288 -11.72 11.47 14.34
CA LEU A 288 -11.51 11.76 15.76
C LEU A 288 -12.16 13.10 16.17
N LEU A 289 -12.08 14.11 15.32
CA LEU A 289 -12.73 15.41 15.57
C LEU A 289 -14.26 15.31 15.48
N GLU A 290 -14.78 14.58 14.49
CA GLU A 290 -16.20 14.24 14.40
C GLU A 290 -16.67 13.56 15.70
N GLN A 291 -15.91 12.57 16.17
CA GLN A 291 -16.24 11.83 17.39
C GLN A 291 -16.22 12.74 18.62
N LEU A 292 -15.30 13.70 18.70
CA LEU A 292 -15.27 14.70 19.76
C LEU A 292 -16.57 15.51 19.78
N PHE A 293 -16.96 16.12 18.65
CA PHE A 293 -18.18 16.91 18.58
C PHE A 293 -19.44 16.10 18.87
N ARG A 294 -19.54 14.90 18.30
CA ARG A 294 -20.66 14.01 18.53
C ARG A 294 -20.79 13.63 19.99
N LYS A 295 -19.70 13.21 20.64
CA LYS A 295 -19.72 12.87 22.07
C LYS A 295 -20.08 14.07 22.95
N THR A 296 -19.60 15.26 22.62
CA THR A 296 -20.00 16.48 23.33
C THR A 296 -21.51 16.74 23.21
N ALA A 297 -22.09 16.56 22.03
CA ALA A 297 -23.54 16.69 21.84
C ALA A 297 -24.33 15.58 22.57
N GLU A 298 -23.84 14.34 22.57
CA GLU A 298 -24.44 13.22 23.32
C GLU A 298 -24.53 13.51 24.83
N LEU A 299 -23.56 14.22 25.42
CA LEU A 299 -23.61 14.65 26.82
C LEU A 299 -24.77 15.61 27.11
N VAL A 300 -25.14 16.44 26.14
CA VAL A 300 -26.25 17.41 26.29
C VAL A 300 -27.59 16.74 26.07
N VAL A 301 -27.70 15.87 25.06
CA VAL A 301 -28.97 15.21 24.70
C VAL A 301 -29.26 13.99 25.58
N GLY A 302 -28.24 13.39 26.19
CA GLY A 302 -28.40 12.23 27.08
C GLY A 302 -28.63 10.90 26.35
N GLN A 303 -28.35 10.81 25.06
CA GLN A 303 -28.45 9.59 24.25
C GLN A 303 -27.37 9.53 23.18
N SER A 304 -27.13 8.34 22.61
CA SER A 304 -26.20 8.20 21.49
C SER A 304 -26.75 8.84 20.22
N LEU A 305 -25.87 9.50 19.47
CA LEU A 305 -26.18 10.17 18.22
C LEU A 305 -25.48 9.46 17.05
N PRO A 306 -26.07 9.50 15.84
CA PRO A 306 -25.39 9.03 14.63
C PRO A 306 -24.18 9.93 14.29
N PRO A 307 -23.24 9.47 13.44
CA PRO A 307 -22.14 10.29 12.94
C PRO A 307 -22.63 11.62 12.34
N CYS A 308 -21.93 12.71 12.62
CA CYS A 308 -22.34 14.07 12.30
C CYS A 308 -21.63 14.69 11.07
N TYR A 309 -21.11 13.86 10.16
CA TYR A 309 -20.43 14.32 8.94
C TYR A 309 -21.27 15.28 8.10
N ASP A 310 -22.56 15.00 7.90
CA ASP A 310 -23.47 15.89 7.14
C ASP A 310 -23.63 17.28 7.79
N ALA A 311 -23.48 17.38 9.11
CA ALA A 311 -23.51 18.66 9.80
C ALA A 311 -22.20 19.43 9.61
N LEU A 312 -21.06 18.73 9.67
CA LEU A 312 -19.75 19.32 9.39
C LEU A 312 -19.65 19.76 7.92
N GLU A 313 -20.15 18.95 6.98
CA GLU A 313 -20.16 19.29 5.56
C GLU A 313 -21.01 20.53 5.29
N ARG A 314 -22.25 20.61 5.81
CA ARG A 314 -23.08 21.82 5.70
C ARG A 314 -22.41 23.06 6.28
N MET A 315 -21.77 22.93 7.45
CA MET A 315 -21.02 24.03 8.07
C MET A 315 -19.89 24.51 7.15
N LEU A 316 -19.14 23.59 6.53
CA LEU A 316 -18.06 23.93 5.61
C LEU A 316 -18.58 24.43 4.24
N GLU A 317 -19.80 24.09 3.84
CA GLU A 317 -20.46 24.66 2.67
C GLU A 317 -20.92 26.10 2.91
N GLU A 318 -21.50 26.36 4.08
CA GLU A 318 -22.04 27.66 4.47
C GLU A 318 -20.94 28.70 4.74
N PHE A 319 -19.83 28.29 5.36
CA PHE A 319 -18.77 29.20 5.79
C PHE A 319 -17.44 28.87 5.12
N ASP A 320 -16.77 29.91 4.59
CA ASP A 320 -15.39 29.82 4.11
C ASP A 320 -14.40 29.69 5.27
N MET A 321 -13.16 29.31 4.95
CA MET A 321 -12.08 29.15 5.93
C MET A 321 -11.76 30.50 6.60
N PRO A 322 -11.93 30.62 7.93
CA PRO A 322 -11.54 31.82 8.67
C PRO A 322 -10.03 32.06 8.62
N GLU A 323 -9.59 33.32 8.65
CA GLU A 323 -8.17 33.70 8.59
C GLU A 323 -7.37 33.28 9.83
N ASN A 324 -8.01 33.24 11.00
CA ASN A 324 -7.40 32.92 12.30
C ASN A 324 -7.60 31.45 12.71
N CYS A 325 -7.65 30.51 11.76
CA CYS A 325 -7.70 29.07 12.09
C CYS A 325 -6.44 28.63 12.86
N PRO A 326 -6.56 27.69 13.82
CA PRO A 326 -5.41 27.14 14.52
C PRO A 326 -4.52 26.31 13.57
N THR A 327 -3.22 26.28 13.84
CA THR A 327 -2.29 25.36 13.18
C THR A 327 -2.36 23.99 13.86
N VAL A 328 -2.57 22.93 13.07
CA VAL A 328 -2.84 21.59 13.59
C VAL A 328 -1.79 20.58 13.14
N CYS A 329 -1.15 19.91 14.10
CA CYS A 329 -0.37 18.71 13.86
C CYS A 329 -1.27 17.48 14.02
N THR A 330 -1.32 16.61 13.01
CA THR A 330 -2.21 15.45 12.92
C THR A 330 -1.64 14.15 13.49
N ALA A 331 -0.52 14.20 14.23
CA ALA A 331 0.17 13.04 14.79
C ALA A 331 -0.58 12.35 15.96
N PHE A 332 -1.90 12.14 15.87
CA PHE A 332 -2.74 11.53 16.92
C PHE A 332 -2.28 10.11 17.31
N SER A 333 -1.60 9.42 16.40
CA SER A 333 -1.03 8.08 16.63
C SER A 333 0.49 8.05 16.46
N GLY A 334 1.17 9.19 16.63
CA GLY A 334 2.57 9.35 16.27
C GLY A 334 2.79 9.49 14.78
N THR A 335 4.06 9.47 14.40
CA THR A 335 4.54 9.39 13.02
C THR A 335 5.39 8.13 12.84
N ARG A 336 5.78 7.79 11.61
CA ARG A 336 6.70 6.65 11.39
C ARG A 336 8.10 6.90 11.94
N GLN A 337 8.55 8.16 11.95
CA GLN A 337 9.88 8.55 12.44
C GLN A 337 9.90 8.76 13.96
N ASP A 338 8.78 9.24 14.50
CA ASP A 338 8.58 9.49 15.93
C ASP A 338 7.21 8.91 16.37
N PRO A 339 7.19 7.68 16.88
CA PRO A 339 5.97 7.04 17.40
C PRO A 339 5.39 7.74 18.64
N ASP A 340 6.19 8.54 19.35
CA ASP A 340 5.80 9.24 20.57
C ASP A 340 5.24 10.64 20.31
N ALA A 341 5.41 11.17 19.09
CA ALA A 341 4.77 12.41 18.64
C ALA A 341 3.25 12.39 18.89
N ARG A 342 2.68 13.53 19.26
CA ARG A 342 1.24 13.68 19.51
C ARG A 342 0.68 14.88 18.77
N ALA A 343 -0.58 14.77 18.39
CA ALA A 343 -1.32 15.85 17.76
C ALA A 343 -1.39 17.09 18.66
N SER A 344 -1.45 18.27 18.04
CA SER A 344 -1.58 19.54 18.74
C SER A 344 -2.42 20.53 17.94
N PHE A 345 -3.15 21.40 18.65
CA PHE A 345 -3.81 22.58 18.09
C PHE A 345 -3.12 23.80 18.72
N THR A 346 -2.48 24.61 17.89
CA THR A 346 -1.70 25.77 18.35
C THR A 346 -2.31 27.06 17.80
N GLY A 347 -2.14 28.16 18.54
CA GLY A 347 -2.74 29.45 18.19
C GLY A 347 -4.23 29.56 18.50
N LEU A 348 -4.75 28.77 19.45
CA LEU A 348 -6.12 28.91 19.94
C LEU A 348 -6.28 30.16 20.81
N ASP A 349 -7.37 30.87 20.62
CA ASP A 349 -7.79 32.06 21.39
C ASP A 349 -9.30 32.01 21.69
N ALA A 350 -9.83 33.13 22.22
CA ALA A 350 -11.24 33.21 22.61
C ALA A 350 -12.22 33.25 21.42
N GLU A 351 -11.75 33.53 20.20
CA GLU A 351 -12.56 33.75 19.00
C GLU A 351 -12.52 32.56 18.04
N ASN A 352 -11.42 31.78 18.04
CA ASN A 352 -11.23 30.65 17.12
C ASN A 352 -11.43 29.26 17.76
N LEU A 353 -11.79 29.18 19.04
CA LEU A 353 -12.17 27.91 19.67
C LEU A 353 -13.62 27.51 19.31
N THR A 354 -13.88 27.28 18.03
CA THR A 354 -15.21 26.89 17.53
C THR A 354 -15.14 25.67 16.61
N PRO A 355 -16.26 24.92 16.43
CA PRO A 355 -16.27 23.77 15.54
C PRO A 355 -15.79 24.09 14.12
N LEU A 356 -16.12 25.27 13.59
CA LEU A 356 -15.71 25.74 12.27
C LEU A 356 -14.18 25.84 12.15
N HIS A 357 -13.55 26.60 13.04
CA HIS A 357 -12.10 26.83 13.02
C HIS A 357 -11.32 25.56 13.30
N LEU A 358 -11.75 24.75 14.27
CA LEU A 358 -11.12 23.47 14.57
C LEU A 358 -11.20 22.50 13.39
N THR A 359 -12.33 22.50 12.67
CA THR A 359 -12.50 21.65 11.48
C THR A 359 -11.60 22.12 10.35
N TYR A 360 -11.61 23.41 10.00
CA TYR A 360 -10.73 23.94 8.95
C TYR A 360 -9.25 23.78 9.29
N GLY A 361 -8.86 24.09 10.54
CA GLY A 361 -7.48 23.90 11.00
C GLY A 361 -7.03 22.44 10.90
N LEU A 362 -7.88 21.49 11.28
CA LEU A 362 -7.58 20.06 11.15
C LEU A 362 -7.47 19.62 9.69
N LEU A 363 -8.42 20.02 8.84
CA LEU A 363 -8.37 19.69 7.41
C LEU A 363 -7.11 20.27 6.76
N GLN A 364 -6.71 21.50 7.12
CA GLN A 364 -5.46 22.09 6.65
C GLN A 364 -4.24 21.31 7.17
N GLY A 365 -4.21 20.94 8.46
CA GLY A 365 -3.12 20.13 9.02
C GLY A 365 -2.95 18.78 8.33
N MET A 366 -4.05 18.12 7.95
CA MET A 366 -4.01 16.89 7.14
C MET A 366 -3.36 17.12 5.76
N VAL A 367 -3.59 18.28 5.15
CA VAL A 367 -2.99 18.66 3.87
C VAL A 367 -1.52 19.05 4.04
N ASP A 368 -1.20 19.82 5.08
CA ASP A 368 0.16 20.31 5.38
C ASP A 368 1.12 19.14 5.60
N GLU A 369 0.69 18.08 6.30
CA GLU A 369 1.53 16.89 6.51
C GLU A 369 1.92 16.23 5.18
N LEU A 370 1.00 16.13 4.21
CA LEU A 370 1.31 15.61 2.87
C LEU A 370 2.08 16.63 2.02
N TYR A 371 1.87 17.93 2.25
CA TYR A 371 2.56 18.99 1.53
C TYR A 371 4.03 19.07 1.94
N GLU A 372 4.38 18.84 3.21
CA GLU A 372 5.78 18.79 3.64
C GLU A 372 6.55 17.64 2.95
N MET A 373 5.91 16.47 2.79
CA MET A 373 6.44 15.36 1.98
C MET A 373 6.66 15.77 0.52
N TYR A 374 5.74 16.54 -0.05
CA TYR A 374 5.87 17.09 -1.40
C TYR A 374 6.98 18.15 -1.52
N ARG A 375 7.15 19.01 -0.52
CA ARG A 375 8.25 20.00 -0.49
C ARG A 375 9.61 19.32 -0.45
N GLU A 376 9.74 18.25 0.33
CA GLU A 376 10.96 17.43 0.33
C GLU A 376 11.19 16.80 -1.04
N TYR A 377 10.13 16.24 -1.67
CA TYR A 377 10.20 15.76 -3.06
C TYR A 377 10.72 16.84 -4.03
N LEU A 378 10.19 18.06 -3.98
CA LEU A 378 10.61 19.17 -4.84
C LEU A 378 12.07 19.60 -4.64
N SER A 379 12.66 19.30 -3.49
CA SER A 379 14.09 19.54 -3.24
C SER A 379 15.00 18.50 -3.93
N LEU A 380 14.44 17.36 -4.33
CA LEU A 380 15.16 16.21 -4.88
C LEU A 380 14.81 15.94 -6.35
N CYS A 381 13.64 16.35 -6.81
CA CYS A 381 13.06 15.99 -8.09
C CYS A 381 12.36 17.19 -8.76
N PRO A 382 12.20 17.17 -10.10
CA PRO A 382 11.44 18.20 -10.81
C PRO A 382 9.97 18.21 -10.36
N PRO A 383 9.28 19.37 -10.42
CA PRO A 383 7.86 19.43 -10.08
C PRO A 383 7.02 18.55 -11.01
N PRO A 384 6.03 17.82 -10.47
CA PRO A 384 5.11 17.03 -11.27
C PRO A 384 4.20 17.93 -12.12
N ALA A 385 3.77 17.44 -13.27
CA ALA A 385 2.83 18.16 -14.14
C ALA A 385 1.38 18.06 -13.65
N LEU A 386 1.06 17.03 -12.86
CA LEU A 386 -0.28 16.70 -12.43
C LEU A 386 -0.33 16.34 -10.94
N LEU A 387 -1.36 16.81 -10.25
CA LEU A 387 -1.71 16.33 -8.91
C LEU A 387 -2.96 15.45 -9.01
N VAL A 388 -2.82 14.21 -8.55
CA VAL A 388 -3.88 13.19 -8.55
C VAL A 388 -4.35 12.98 -7.12
N GLY A 389 -5.67 12.92 -6.92
CA GLY A 389 -6.30 12.64 -5.64
C GLY A 389 -6.98 11.28 -5.62
N SER A 390 -6.82 10.51 -4.54
CA SER A 390 -7.56 9.27 -4.32
C SER A 390 -7.96 9.09 -2.85
N GLY A 391 -8.74 8.04 -2.56
CA GLY A 391 -9.24 7.74 -1.22
C GLY A 391 -10.55 8.44 -0.87
N ASN A 392 -11.33 7.79 0.00
CA ASN A 392 -12.67 8.24 0.36
C ASN A 392 -12.68 9.55 1.14
N GLY A 393 -11.60 9.88 1.86
CA GLY A 393 -11.45 11.16 2.55
C GLY A 393 -11.46 12.33 1.57
N LEU A 394 -10.79 12.21 0.42
CA LEU A 394 -10.85 13.23 -0.63
C LEU A 394 -12.16 13.15 -1.42
N ARG A 395 -12.59 11.96 -1.86
CA ARG A 395 -13.80 11.80 -2.70
C ARG A 395 -15.06 12.38 -2.06
N LYS A 396 -15.19 12.28 -0.73
CA LYS A 396 -16.36 12.75 0.02
C LYS A 396 -16.24 14.18 0.55
N ASN A 397 -15.08 14.83 0.42
CA ASN A 397 -14.85 16.13 1.03
C ASN A 397 -14.36 17.17 0.00
N PRO A 398 -15.27 17.90 -0.67
CA PRO A 398 -14.94 18.93 -1.66
C PRO A 398 -14.08 20.08 -1.10
N ARG A 399 -14.26 20.42 0.18
CA ARG A 399 -13.48 21.46 0.85
C ARG A 399 -12.04 21.01 1.07
N LEU A 400 -11.82 19.77 1.48
CA LEU A 400 -10.49 19.17 1.54
C LEU A 400 -9.80 19.12 0.17
N GLN A 401 -10.53 18.77 -0.91
CA GLN A 401 -10.00 18.83 -2.29
C GLN A 401 -9.54 20.25 -2.67
N SER A 402 -10.30 21.27 -2.24
CA SER A 402 -9.98 22.68 -2.47
C SER A 402 -8.72 23.10 -1.68
N LEU A 403 -8.61 22.70 -0.42
CA LEU A 403 -7.42 22.95 0.41
C LEU A 403 -6.16 22.28 -0.17
N VAL A 404 -6.28 21.03 -0.63
CA VAL A 404 -5.19 20.35 -1.35
C VAL A 404 -4.78 21.14 -2.59
N SER A 405 -5.73 21.52 -3.45
CA SER A 405 -5.43 22.25 -4.68
C SER A 405 -4.73 23.59 -4.41
N ARG A 406 -5.22 24.33 -3.39
CA ARG A 406 -4.65 25.61 -2.96
C ARG A 406 -3.23 25.43 -2.39
N THR A 407 -3.05 24.50 -1.47
CA THR A 407 -1.77 24.30 -0.76
C THR A 407 -0.68 23.83 -1.71
N PHE A 408 -1.00 22.88 -2.60
CA PHE A 408 -0.05 22.39 -3.60
C PHE A 408 0.14 23.34 -4.78
N SER A 409 -0.68 24.39 -4.89
CA SER A 409 -0.72 25.29 -6.06
C SER A 409 -0.90 24.54 -7.39
N MET A 410 -1.70 23.47 -7.38
CA MET A 410 -1.94 22.59 -8.52
C MET A 410 -3.41 22.19 -8.57
N LYS A 411 -3.95 22.01 -9.79
CA LYS A 411 -5.30 21.45 -9.95
C LYS A 411 -5.30 19.98 -9.50
N LEU A 412 -6.11 19.66 -8.49
CA LEU A 412 -6.34 18.27 -8.07
C LEU A 412 -7.24 17.55 -9.10
N ASN A 413 -6.79 16.39 -9.56
CA ASN A 413 -7.55 15.53 -10.47
C ASN A 413 -7.89 14.24 -9.74
N MET A 414 -9.17 14.05 -9.42
CA MET A 414 -9.61 12.85 -8.71
C MET A 414 -9.50 11.62 -9.61
N SER A 415 -8.88 10.56 -9.08
CA SER A 415 -8.86 9.23 -9.71
C SER A 415 -10.29 8.74 -9.92
N ARG A 416 -10.60 8.38 -11.17
CA ARG A 416 -11.90 7.85 -11.58
C ARG A 416 -12.00 6.34 -11.39
N ASN A 417 -10.90 5.69 -11.07
CA ASN A 417 -10.83 4.24 -10.98
C ASN A 417 -11.33 3.76 -9.61
N PRO A 418 -12.26 2.78 -9.58
CA PRO A 418 -12.83 2.29 -8.33
C PRO A 418 -11.88 1.36 -7.56
N GLU A 419 -10.98 0.67 -8.28
CA GLU A 419 -10.00 -0.29 -7.75
C GLU A 419 -8.62 0.04 -8.35
N GLU A 420 -7.92 1.03 -7.79
CA GLU A 420 -6.73 1.60 -8.41
C GLU A 420 -5.57 0.61 -8.54
N ALA A 421 -5.36 -0.29 -7.57
CA ALA A 421 -4.32 -1.30 -7.64
C ALA A 421 -4.55 -2.25 -8.83
N ALA A 422 -5.75 -2.84 -8.94
CA ALA A 422 -6.11 -3.73 -10.04
C ALA A 422 -5.99 -3.01 -11.40
N CYS A 423 -6.41 -1.73 -11.48
CA CYS A 423 -6.25 -0.93 -12.70
C CYS A 423 -4.77 -0.73 -13.06
N GLY A 424 -3.92 -0.46 -12.07
CA GLY A 424 -2.49 -0.34 -12.28
C GLY A 424 -1.83 -1.61 -12.77
N ALA A 425 -2.27 -2.76 -12.27
CA ALA A 425 -1.79 -4.06 -12.75
C ALA A 425 -2.16 -4.28 -14.22
N ALA A 426 -3.40 -4.00 -14.63
CA ALA A 426 -3.82 -4.06 -16.04
C ALA A 426 -3.02 -3.11 -16.93
N LEU A 427 -2.78 -1.88 -16.48
CA LEU A 427 -1.95 -0.89 -17.17
C LEU A 427 -0.48 -1.33 -17.27
N TYR A 428 0.04 -2.05 -16.26
CA TYR A 428 1.38 -2.59 -16.29
C TYR A 428 1.53 -3.69 -17.33
N ALA A 429 0.61 -4.65 -17.35
CA ALA A 429 0.61 -5.75 -18.32
C ALA A 429 0.43 -5.26 -19.76
N SER A 430 -0.46 -4.28 -19.98
CA SER A 430 -0.75 -3.77 -21.33
C SER A 430 0.36 -2.94 -21.98
N ARG A 431 1.43 -2.55 -21.25
CA ARG A 431 2.56 -1.80 -21.81
C ARG A 431 3.39 -2.58 -22.84
N LEU A 432 3.17 -3.89 -22.95
CA LEU A 432 4.05 -4.81 -23.68
C LEU A 432 3.33 -5.71 -24.68
N CYS A 433 2.01 -5.58 -24.77
CA CYS A 433 1.18 -6.33 -25.71
C CYS A 433 0.83 -5.49 -26.92
#